data_AF-A0A970BVE6-F1
#
_entry.id   AF-A0A970BVE6-F1
#
_cell.length_a   1.000
_cell.length_b   1.000
_cell.length_c   1.000
_cell.angle_alpha   90.00
_cell.angle_beta   90.00
_cell.angle_gamma   90.00
#
_symmetry.space_group_name_H-M   'P 1'
#
loop_
_entity.id
_entity.type
_entity.pdbx_description
1 polymer ?
#
loop_
_entity_poly.entity_id
_entity_poly.type
_entity_poly.pdbx_seq_one_letter_code
_entity_poly.pdbx_strand_id
1 'polypeptide(L)' 'QKGRWRGRTRNGRLVFFESAADWLGRLATVRITWAGPWSMIGEAVG' A
#
# COMPACT_ATOMS: atom_id res chain seq x y z
N GLN A 1 6.47 12.64 6.76
CA GLN A 1 6.26 11.22 7.10
C GLN A 1 6.98 10.36 6.07
N LYS A 2 8.27 10.11 6.29
CA LYS A 2 9.08 9.20 5.45
C LYS A 2 8.82 7.78 5.97
N GLY A 3 8.19 6.91 5.17
CA GLY A 3 7.94 5.51 5.55
C GLY A 3 6.56 4.97 5.14
N ARG A 4 5.56 5.83 4.90
CA ARG A 4 4.24 5.39 4.43
C ARG A 4 4.11 5.52 2.92
N TRP A 5 4.07 4.38 2.25
CA TRP A 5 3.85 4.24 0.83
C TRP A 5 2.38 4.28 0.49
N ARG A 6 2.08 4.79 -0.71
CA ARG A 6 0.75 4.77 -1.29
C ARG A 6 0.81 4.11 -2.66
N GLY A 7 -0.17 3.28 -2.94
CA GLY A 7 -0.34 2.63 -4.23
C GLY A 7 -1.80 2.56 -4.63
N ARG A 8 -2.04 2.01 -5.81
CA ARG A 8 -3.38 1.65 -6.27
C ARG A 8 -3.45 0.16 -6.54
N THR A 9 -4.55 -0.47 -6.17
CA THR A 9 -4.89 -1.82 -6.63
C THR A 9 -5.23 -1.82 -8.12
N ARG A 10 -5.39 -3.02 -8.69
CA ARG A 10 -5.84 -3.19 -10.08
C ARG A 10 -7.16 -2.48 -10.41
N ASN A 11 -8.09 -2.40 -9.45
CA ASN A 11 -9.36 -1.68 -9.61
C ASN A 11 -9.28 -0.20 -9.20
N GLY A 12 -8.06 0.33 -8.97
CA GLY A 12 -7.82 1.75 -8.71
C GLY A 12 -8.04 2.21 -7.27
N ARG A 13 -8.38 1.32 -6.33
CA ARG A 13 -8.54 1.68 -4.90
C ARG A 13 -7.19 2.07 -4.30
N LEU A 14 -7.19 3.08 -3.43
CA LEU A 14 -6.00 3.53 -2.72
C LEU A 14 -5.60 2.53 -1.63
N VAL A 15 -4.30 2.21 -1.56
CA VAL A 15 -3.72 1.37 -0.53
C VAL A 15 -2.56 2.10 0.12
N PHE A 16 -2.49 2.07 1.44
CA PHE A 16 -1.38 2.59 2.22
C PHE A 16 -0.68 1.45 2.96
N PHE A 17 0.65 1.47 2.98
CA PHE A 17 1.45 0.51 3.73
C PHE A 17 2.76 1.14 4.17
N GLU A 18 3.39 0.59 5.20
CA GLU A 18 4.68 1.06 5.67
C GLU A 18 5.83 0.21 5.11
N SER A 19 6.92 0.86 4.71
CA SER A 19 8.14 0.19 4.27
C SER A 19 9.31 1.17 4.21
N ALA A 20 10.49 0.69 4.59
CA ALA A 20 11.75 1.42 4.43
C ALA A 20 12.30 1.36 2.98
N ALA A 21 11.91 0.35 2.20
CA ALA A 21 12.32 0.20 0.80
C ALA A 21 11.64 1.20 -0.14
N ASP A 22 12.28 1.51 -1.28
CA ASP A 22 11.72 2.34 -2.35
C ASP A 22 10.75 1.54 -3.24
N TRP A 23 9.50 2.01 -3.31
CA TRP A 23 8.39 1.40 -4.04
C TRP A 23 7.88 2.26 -5.20
N LEU A 24 8.53 3.37 -5.54
CA LEU A 24 8.07 4.21 -6.64
C LEU A 24 8.09 3.41 -7.96
N GLY A 25 6.95 3.32 -8.63
CA GLY A 25 6.82 2.61 -9.92
C GLY A 25 6.88 1.08 -9.83
N ARG A 26 6.84 0.49 -8.62
CA ARG A 26 6.96 -0.95 -8.40
C ARG A 26 5.62 -1.59 -8.04
N LEU A 27 5.46 -2.86 -8.39
CA LEU A 27 4.39 -3.71 -7.90
C LEU A 27 4.76 -4.21 -6.50
N ALA A 28 3.93 -3.88 -5.51
CA ALA A 28 4.06 -4.34 -4.14
C ALA A 28 2.96 -5.36 -3.82
N THR A 29 3.35 -6.51 -3.27
CA THR A 29 2.39 -7.43 -2.65
C THR A 29 2.07 -6.89 -1.26
N VAL A 30 0.81 -6.54 -1.01
CA VAL A 30 0.39 -5.95 0.26
C VAL A 30 -0.70 -6.81 0.87
N ARG A 31 -0.48 -7.26 2.11
CA ARG A 31 -1.52 -7.92 2.90
C ARG A 31 -2.41 -6.85 3.52
N ILE A 32 -3.68 -6.81 3.09
CA ILE A 32 -4.65 -5.83 3.61
C ILE A 32 -5.04 -6.22 5.04
N THR A 33 -4.82 -5.31 5.99
CA THR A 33 -5.22 -5.46 7.40
C THR A 33 -6.50 -4.68 7.71
N TRP A 34 -6.80 -3.65 6.92
CA TRP A 34 -8.02 -2.86 7.05
C TRP A 34 -8.52 -2.36 5.70
N ALA A 35 -9.84 -2.39 5.50
CA ALA A 35 -10.50 -1.89 4.31
C ALA A 35 -11.63 -0.92 4.67
N GLY A 36 -11.53 0.31 4.18
CA GLY A 36 -12.54 1.35 4.36
C GLY A 36 -13.20 1.76 3.04
N PRO A 37 -14.17 2.68 3.12
CA PRO A 37 -14.91 3.15 1.95
C PRO A 37 -14.04 3.82 0.88
N TRP A 38 -12.92 4.44 1.28
CA TRP A 38 -12.10 5.26 0.39
C TRP A 38 -10.66 4.75 0.20
N SER A 39 -10.19 3.89 1.10
CA SER A 39 -8.82 3.39 1.08
C SER A 39 -8.71 2.09 1.84
N MET A 40 -7.59 1.41 1.62
CA MET A 40 -7.18 0.23 2.37
C MET A 40 -5.83 0.51 3.03
N ILE A 41 -5.58 -0.19 4.12
CA ILE A 41 -4.31 -0.19 4.84
C ILE A 41 -3.82 -1.62 4.91
N GLY A 42 -2.52 -1.81 4.74
CA GLY A 42 -1.90 -3.11 4.84
C GLY A 42 -0.42 -3.03 5.08
N GLU A 43 0.21 -4.20 5.05
CA GLU A 43 1.64 -4.38 5.25
C GLU A 43 2.23 -4.96 3.97
N ALA A 44 3.34 -4.40 3.50
CA ALA A 44 4.08 -4.98 2.38
C ALA A 44 4.60 -6.35 2.79
N VAL A 45 4.28 -7.35 1.97
CA VAL A 45 4.89 -8.67 2.05
C VAL A 45 6.19 -8.56 1.26
N GLY A 46 7.31 -8.47 2.01
CA GLY A 46 8.66 -8.49 1.47
C GLY A 46 9.03 -9.87 0.92
#